data_AF-A0A930EA93-F1
#
_entry.id   AF-A0A930EA93-F1
#
_cell.length_a   1.000
_cell.length_b   1.000
_cell.length_c   1.000
_cell.angle_alpha   90.00
_cell.angle_beta   90.00
_cell.angle_gamma   90.00
#
_symmetry.space_group_name_H-M   'P 1'
#
loop_
_entity.id
_entity.type
_entity.pdbx_description
1 polymer ?
#
loop_
_entity_poly.entity_id
_entity_poly.type
_entity_poly.pdbx_seq_one_letter_code
_entity_poly.pdbx_strand_id
1 'polypeptide(L)'
;MENNRIKFSNSKFYEINRILNKKPWKYIYKELLPKSLYKRIQTKMNFLQQEAVAESWDRIIEAYFEGETEKIEVFPKKNLTGRKIIWQYWGTGWEYGKLPDIVKLCYKSADKYKGNYEIIRLDNENMKEYIEFPEFVMEKIENGSMGYTHFSDLLRLALLDSYGGVWLDASILMTGLLSEYSVSTGIENKGYFMFQRSDSTENKEFWEKLNSDYFSWDKRNKVRVLNSVIFSEKNNKMIHSLLELMLTFWKNESEIPHYFFFQILYNELVGKYMTEEKCEVVDDTLPHILFS
;
A
#
# COMPACT_ATOMS: atom_id res chain seq x y z
N MET A 1 -32.20 -11.21 -5.77
CA MET A 1 -31.65 -9.86 -5.49
C MET A 1 -30.54 -9.68 -6.50
N GLU A 2 -30.75 -8.83 -7.51
CA GLU A 2 -29.69 -8.49 -8.46
C GLU A 2 -28.53 -7.90 -7.65
N ASN A 3 -27.42 -8.62 -7.63
CA ASN A 3 -26.17 -8.17 -7.04
C ASN A 3 -25.80 -6.86 -7.73
N ASN A 4 -26.05 -5.72 -7.09
CA ASN A 4 -25.43 -4.44 -7.41
C ASN A 4 -23.92 -4.62 -7.13
N ARG A 5 -23.21 -5.31 -8.04
CA ARG A 5 -21.76 -5.41 -7.99
C ARG A 5 -21.24 -4.00 -8.17
N ILE A 6 -20.84 -3.36 -7.07
CA ILE A 6 -20.19 -2.07 -7.08
C ILE A 6 -18.87 -2.28 -7.83
N LYS A 7 -18.83 -1.81 -9.09
CA LYS A 7 -17.63 -1.90 -9.91
C LYS A 7 -16.75 -0.67 -9.73
N PHE A 8 -15.45 -0.88 -9.77
CA PHE A 8 -14.52 0.22 -9.93
C PHE A 8 -14.65 0.83 -11.33
N SER A 9 -14.78 2.15 -11.36
CA SER A 9 -14.88 2.90 -12.61
C SER A 9 -13.68 3.82 -12.76
N ASN A 10 -13.01 3.75 -13.91
CA ASN A 10 -12.00 4.72 -14.29
C ASN A 10 -12.66 6.04 -14.71
N SER A 11 -11.95 7.15 -14.54
CA SER A 11 -12.42 8.44 -15.07
C SER A 11 -12.52 8.38 -16.60
N LYS A 12 -13.61 8.92 -17.18
CA LYS A 12 -13.76 9.00 -18.64
C LYS A 12 -12.58 9.70 -19.32
N PHE A 13 -12.06 10.75 -18.69
CA PHE A 13 -10.89 11.47 -19.20
C PHE A 13 -9.60 10.65 -19.08
N TYR A 14 -9.46 9.86 -18.02
CA TYR A 14 -8.34 8.93 -17.88
C TYR A 14 -8.36 7.87 -18.99
N GLU A 15 -9.52 7.29 -19.31
CA GLU A 15 -9.63 6.31 -20.41
C GLU A 15 -9.26 6.91 -21.76
N ILE A 16 -9.70 8.14 -22.04
CA ILE A 16 -9.29 8.87 -23.25
C ILE A 16 -7.77 9.07 -23.25
N ASN A 17 -7.19 9.53 -22.14
CA ASN A 17 -5.74 9.71 -22.02
C ASN A 17 -4.97 8.39 -22.18
N ARG A 18 -5.50 7.29 -21.64
CA ARG A 18 -4.92 5.95 -21.77
C ARG A 18 -4.90 5.49 -23.23
N ILE A 19 -5.97 5.74 -23.99
CA ILE A 19 -6.05 5.46 -25.43
C ILE A 19 -5.04 6.32 -26.19
N LEU A 20 -4.96 7.63 -25.89
CA LEU A 20 -4.04 8.56 -26.56
C LEU A 20 -2.56 8.23 -26.31
N ASN A 21 -2.22 7.64 -25.17
CA ASN A 21 -0.86 7.18 -24.86
C ASN A 21 -0.51 5.81 -25.48
N LYS A 22 -1.43 5.15 -26.19
CA LYS A 22 -1.20 3.90 -26.95
C LYS A 22 -1.04 4.17 -28.45
N LYS A 23 -0.43 3.24 -29.18
CA LYS A 23 -0.35 3.32 -30.65
C LYS A 23 -1.77 3.25 -31.25
N PRO A 24 -2.06 4.00 -32.33
CA PRO A 24 -1.15 4.86 -33.10
C PRO A 24 -1.02 6.30 -32.55
N TRP A 25 -1.92 6.73 -31.67
CA TRP A 25 -2.03 8.12 -31.20
C TRP A 25 -0.84 8.61 -30.37
N LYS A 26 -0.11 7.69 -29.72
CA LYS A 26 1.05 7.99 -28.86
C LYS A 26 2.05 8.96 -29.50
N TYR A 27 2.34 8.80 -30.79
CA TYR A 27 3.30 9.64 -31.49
C TYR A 27 2.80 11.08 -31.59
N ILE A 28 1.55 11.26 -32.04
CA ILE A 28 0.89 12.56 -32.13
C ILE A 28 0.78 13.19 -30.73
N TYR A 29 0.31 12.42 -29.75
CA TYR A 29 0.01 12.91 -28.42
C TYR A 29 1.26 13.25 -27.60
N LYS A 30 2.34 12.45 -27.70
CA LYS A 30 3.57 12.67 -26.94
C LYS A 30 4.60 13.53 -27.67
N GLU A 31 4.74 13.40 -28.98
CA GLU A 31 5.83 14.03 -29.74
C GLU A 31 5.46 15.42 -30.27
N LEU A 32 4.17 15.70 -30.53
CA LEU A 32 3.75 17.03 -31.01
C LEU A 32 3.39 18.01 -29.88
N LEU A 33 3.13 17.52 -28.66
CA LEU A 33 2.83 18.38 -27.52
C LEU A 33 4.11 18.91 -26.84
N PRO A 34 4.17 20.21 -26.48
CA PRO A 34 5.23 20.71 -25.62
C PRO A 34 5.32 19.89 -24.33
N LYS A 35 6.53 19.50 -23.93
CA LYS A 35 6.77 18.62 -22.76
C LYS A 35 6.10 19.14 -21.48
N SER A 36 6.15 20.46 -21.26
CA SER A 36 5.51 21.10 -20.10
C SER A 36 3.99 20.98 -20.11
N LEU A 37 3.37 21.11 -21.28
CA LEU A 37 1.92 20.94 -21.46
C LEU A 37 1.51 19.48 -21.30
N TYR A 38 2.25 18.55 -21.91
CA TYR A 38 2.02 17.11 -21.74
C TYR A 38 2.10 16.71 -20.26
N LYS A 39 3.14 17.16 -19.53
CA LYS A 39 3.28 16.91 -18.08
C LYS A 39 2.07 17.43 -17.30
N ARG A 40 1.63 18.67 -17.55
CA ARG A 40 0.44 19.24 -16.90
C ARG A 40 -0.82 18.42 -17.16
N ILE A 41 -1.00 17.92 -18.39
CA ILE A 41 -2.13 17.05 -18.73
C ILE A 41 -2.02 15.73 -17.95
N GLN A 42 -0.86 15.07 -17.97
CA GLN A 42 -0.68 13.80 -17.25
C GLN A 42 -0.94 13.96 -15.74
N THR A 43 -0.43 15.02 -15.10
CA THR A 43 -0.71 15.32 -13.69
C THR A 43 -2.22 15.51 -13.44
N LYS A 44 -2.92 16.25 -14.31
CA LYS A 44 -4.38 16.41 -14.20
C LYS A 44 -5.11 15.08 -14.36
N MET A 45 -4.67 14.22 -15.29
CA MET A 45 -5.26 12.90 -15.51
C MET A 45 -5.01 11.96 -14.32
N ASN A 46 -3.83 12.04 -13.71
CA ASN A 46 -3.51 11.32 -12.48
C ASN A 46 -4.48 11.69 -11.36
N PHE A 47 -4.70 12.99 -11.09
CA PHE A 47 -5.66 13.42 -10.07
C PHE A 47 -7.10 12.97 -10.37
N LEU A 48 -7.55 13.08 -11.63
CA LEU A 48 -8.89 12.62 -12.01
C LEU A 48 -9.06 11.11 -11.82
N GLN A 49 -8.00 10.33 -12.03
CA GLN A 49 -8.03 8.90 -11.79
C GLN A 49 -8.04 8.57 -10.30
N GLN A 50 -7.24 9.27 -9.49
CA GLN A 50 -7.28 9.13 -8.03
C GLN A 50 -8.67 9.46 -7.47
N GLU A 51 -9.31 10.53 -7.94
CA GLU A 51 -10.67 10.92 -7.56
C GLU A 51 -11.70 9.85 -7.93
N ALA A 52 -11.65 9.29 -9.14
CA ALA A 52 -12.57 8.22 -9.56
C ALA A 52 -12.39 6.92 -8.74
N VAL A 53 -11.15 6.59 -8.38
CA VAL A 53 -10.84 5.46 -7.49
C VAL A 53 -11.32 5.73 -6.07
N ALA A 54 -11.14 6.96 -5.57
CA ALA A 54 -11.65 7.38 -4.26
C ALA A 54 -13.18 7.30 -4.18
N GLU A 55 -13.89 7.77 -5.20
CA GLU A 55 -15.36 7.64 -5.28
C GLU A 55 -15.82 6.18 -5.33
N SER A 56 -15.06 5.31 -6.01
CA SER A 56 -15.35 3.88 -6.03
C SER A 56 -15.11 3.24 -4.66
N TRP A 57 -14.06 3.67 -3.95
CA TRP A 57 -13.79 3.25 -2.59
C TRP A 57 -14.86 3.72 -1.61
N ASP A 58 -15.28 4.99 -1.66
CA ASP A 58 -16.34 5.53 -0.80
C ASP A 58 -17.58 4.64 -0.82
N ARG A 59 -18.04 4.22 -2.02
CA ARG A 59 -19.21 3.34 -2.17
C ARG A 59 -19.02 1.99 -1.47
N ILE A 60 -17.82 1.41 -1.55
CA ILE A 60 -17.53 0.10 -0.95
C ILE A 60 -17.33 0.23 0.56
N ILE A 61 -16.70 1.32 1.01
CA ILE A 61 -16.50 1.62 2.43
C ILE A 61 -17.85 1.86 3.12
N GLU A 62 -18.75 2.62 2.48
CA GLU A 62 -20.12 2.83 2.96
C GLU A 62 -20.86 1.50 3.09
N ALA A 63 -20.90 0.68 2.03
CA ALA A 63 -21.49 -0.66 2.08
C ALA A 63 -20.85 -1.57 3.14
N TYR A 64 -19.54 -1.44 3.39
CA TYR A 64 -18.82 -2.19 4.43
C TYR A 64 -19.31 -1.81 5.83
N PHE A 65 -19.41 -0.52 6.14
CA PHE A 65 -19.88 -0.05 7.44
C PHE A 65 -21.40 -0.24 7.65
N GLU A 66 -22.18 -0.31 6.57
CA GLU A 66 -23.59 -0.69 6.61
C GLU A 66 -23.82 -2.21 6.75
N GLY A 67 -22.75 -3.01 6.64
CA GLY A 67 -22.80 -4.47 6.77
C GLY A 67 -23.31 -5.19 5.52
N GLU A 68 -23.27 -4.53 4.35
CA GLU A 68 -23.72 -5.07 3.07
C GLU A 68 -22.62 -5.87 2.34
N THR A 69 -21.36 -5.78 2.81
CA THR A 69 -20.26 -6.59 2.27
C THR A 69 -20.17 -7.96 2.94
N GLU A 70 -19.82 -8.97 2.16
CA GLU A 70 -19.50 -10.29 2.70
C GLU A 70 -18.24 -10.23 3.55
N LYS A 71 -18.26 -10.87 4.72
CA LYS A 71 -17.09 -11.06 5.56
C LYS A 71 -16.15 -12.07 4.93
N ILE A 72 -14.91 -11.67 4.71
CA ILE A 72 -13.88 -12.52 4.10
C ILE A 72 -12.73 -12.62 5.10
N GLU A 73 -12.49 -13.84 5.57
CA GLU A 73 -11.45 -14.09 6.58
C GLU A 73 -10.19 -14.67 5.95
N VAL A 74 -9.06 -14.40 6.61
CA VAL A 74 -7.79 -15.11 6.41
C VAL A 74 -7.53 -15.97 7.65
N PHE A 75 -6.89 -17.12 7.49
CA PHE A 75 -6.70 -18.05 8.59
C PHE A 75 -5.22 -18.10 9.02
N PRO A 76 -4.87 -17.63 10.23
CA PRO A 76 -3.53 -17.78 10.76
C PRO A 76 -3.21 -19.24 11.10
N LYS A 77 -2.03 -19.72 10.70
CA LYS A 77 -1.59 -21.11 10.88
C LYS A 77 -0.56 -21.31 11.99
N LYS A 78 0.01 -20.25 12.54
CA LYS A 78 1.02 -20.31 13.60
C LYS A 78 0.49 -19.66 14.88
N ASN A 79 1.06 -20.05 16.02
CA ASN A 79 0.89 -19.29 17.26
C ASN A 79 2.17 -18.52 17.56
N LEU A 80 2.11 -17.21 17.34
CA LEU A 80 3.24 -16.29 17.52
C LEU A 80 2.99 -15.28 18.66
N THR A 81 2.08 -15.62 19.58
CA THR A 81 1.69 -14.74 20.69
C THR A 81 2.90 -14.30 21.51
N GLY A 82 2.97 -13.00 21.81
CA GLY A 82 4.04 -12.40 22.61
C GLY A 82 5.36 -12.17 21.87
N ARG A 83 5.48 -12.55 20.59
CA ARG A 83 6.67 -12.30 19.78
C ARG A 83 6.61 -10.92 19.14
N LYS A 84 7.77 -10.25 19.10
CA LYS A 84 7.97 -9.01 18.33
C LYS A 84 8.54 -9.39 16.97
N ILE A 85 7.74 -9.24 15.91
CA ILE A 85 8.10 -9.73 14.58
C ILE A 85 8.27 -8.58 13.60
N ILE A 86 9.32 -8.65 12.80
CA ILE A 86 9.46 -7.91 11.55
C ILE A 86 9.18 -8.89 10.41
N TRP A 87 8.17 -8.60 9.62
CA TRP A 87 7.82 -9.32 8.40
C TRP A 87 8.51 -8.68 7.21
N GLN A 88 9.23 -9.48 6.43
CA GLN A 88 9.72 -9.08 5.11
C GLN A 88 9.26 -10.10 4.07
N TYR A 89 8.97 -9.66 2.86
CA TYR A 89 8.62 -10.54 1.75
C TYR A 89 9.47 -10.27 0.52
N TRP A 90 9.93 -11.34 -0.11
CA TRP A 90 10.62 -11.30 -1.40
C TRP A 90 10.26 -12.55 -2.21
N GLY A 91 9.38 -12.40 -3.20
CA GLY A 91 8.74 -13.54 -3.86
C GLY A 91 9.69 -14.54 -4.53
N THR A 92 10.89 -14.11 -4.94
CA THR A 92 11.89 -15.01 -5.56
C THR A 92 12.81 -15.72 -4.56
N GLY A 93 12.60 -15.53 -3.25
CA GLY A 93 13.34 -16.19 -2.19
C GLY A 93 14.52 -15.39 -1.63
N TRP A 94 14.98 -15.79 -0.45
CA TRP A 94 15.97 -15.03 0.36
C TRP A 94 17.40 -15.54 0.26
N GLU A 95 17.74 -16.30 -0.77
CA GLU A 95 19.13 -16.72 -1.00
C GLU A 95 20.02 -15.48 -1.20
N TYR A 96 20.86 -15.19 -0.21
CA TYR A 96 21.57 -13.92 -0.11
C TYR A 96 22.36 -13.57 -1.38
N GLY A 97 23.01 -14.55 -2.02
CA GLY A 97 23.77 -14.35 -3.25
C GLY A 97 22.94 -13.87 -4.45
N LYS A 98 21.66 -14.27 -4.52
CA LYS A 98 20.73 -13.97 -5.62
C LYS A 98 19.94 -12.67 -5.43
N LEU A 99 19.98 -12.07 -4.23
CA LEU A 99 19.30 -10.81 -3.96
C LEU A 99 19.95 -9.65 -4.75
N PRO A 100 19.17 -8.66 -5.23
CA PRO A 100 19.70 -7.41 -5.76
C PRO A 100 20.56 -6.67 -4.72
N ASP A 101 21.55 -5.91 -5.17
CA ASP A 101 22.51 -5.26 -4.26
C ASP A 101 21.85 -4.31 -3.24
N ILE A 102 20.82 -3.58 -3.65
CA ILE A 102 20.05 -2.74 -2.73
C ILE A 102 19.34 -3.56 -1.65
N VAL A 103 18.77 -4.72 -2.02
CA VAL A 103 18.10 -5.63 -1.08
C VAL A 103 19.11 -6.30 -0.16
N LYS A 104 20.31 -6.63 -0.65
CA LYS A 104 21.43 -7.14 0.17
C LYS A 104 21.85 -6.16 1.26
N LEU A 105 21.88 -4.86 0.95
CA LEU A 105 22.19 -3.81 1.92
C LEU A 105 21.09 -3.70 2.97
N CYS A 106 19.83 -3.68 2.54
CA CYS A 106 18.66 -3.62 3.43
C CYS A 106 18.51 -4.87 4.31
N TYR A 107 18.84 -6.04 3.77
CA TYR A 107 18.91 -7.31 4.52
C TYR A 107 19.88 -7.18 5.70
N LYS A 108 21.12 -6.74 5.43
CA LYS A 108 22.15 -6.58 6.47
C LYS A 108 21.75 -5.53 7.50
N SER A 109 21.16 -4.42 7.06
CA SER A 109 20.77 -3.35 7.99
C SER A 109 19.61 -3.79 8.88
N ALA A 110 18.64 -4.52 8.33
CA ALA A 110 17.56 -5.11 9.13
C ALA A 110 18.11 -6.07 10.20
N ASP A 111 18.99 -7.00 9.82
CA ASP A 111 19.62 -7.92 10.79
C ASP A 111 20.42 -7.17 11.88
N LYS A 112 21.10 -6.09 11.51
CA LYS A 112 21.88 -5.26 12.43
C LYS A 112 21.00 -4.48 13.41
N TYR A 113 19.88 -3.94 12.94
CA TYR A 113 19.09 -2.94 13.68
C TYR A 113 17.73 -3.45 14.20
N LYS A 114 17.38 -4.72 13.97
CA LYS A 114 16.15 -5.34 14.49
C LYS A 114 16.01 -5.29 16.02
N GLY A 115 17.11 -5.16 16.75
CA GLY A 115 17.10 -5.24 18.21
C GLY A 115 16.50 -6.57 18.70
N ASN A 116 15.48 -6.48 19.55
CA ASN A 116 14.78 -7.63 20.12
C ASN A 116 13.69 -8.23 19.21
N TYR A 117 13.51 -7.72 18.00
CA TYR A 117 12.59 -8.31 17.03
C TYR A 117 13.19 -9.58 16.39
N GLU A 118 12.32 -10.54 16.11
CA GLU A 118 12.55 -11.68 15.21
C GLU A 118 12.22 -11.21 13.78
N ILE A 119 13.09 -11.46 12.80
CA ILE A 119 12.77 -11.20 11.39
C ILE A 119 12.28 -12.50 10.76
N ILE A 120 11.06 -12.50 10.28
CA ILE A 120 10.49 -13.59 9.49
C ILE A 120 10.48 -13.15 8.02
N ARG A 121 11.26 -13.87 7.21
CA ARG A 121 11.46 -13.61 5.79
C ARG A 121 10.64 -14.58 4.96
N LEU A 122 9.63 -14.03 4.29
CA LEU A 122 8.65 -14.76 3.51
C LEU A 122 8.95 -14.74 2.02
N ASP A 123 8.59 -15.80 1.34
CA ASP A 123 8.63 -15.94 -0.11
C ASP A 123 7.40 -16.72 -0.60
N ASN A 124 7.34 -16.99 -1.90
CA ASN A 124 6.21 -17.70 -2.51
C ASN A 124 6.04 -19.13 -1.99
N GLU A 125 7.08 -19.73 -1.43
CA GLU A 125 7.06 -21.12 -0.98
C GLU A 125 6.60 -21.21 0.48
N ASN A 126 7.09 -20.34 1.35
CA ASN A 126 6.88 -20.45 2.80
C ASN A 126 5.73 -19.58 3.34
N MET A 127 5.22 -18.58 2.59
CA MET A 127 4.17 -17.67 3.08
C MET A 127 2.89 -18.41 3.53
N LYS A 128 2.56 -19.51 2.83
CA LYS A 128 1.41 -20.38 3.09
C LYS A 128 1.48 -21.13 4.42
N GLU A 129 2.65 -21.15 5.06
CA GLU A 129 2.83 -21.72 6.40
C GLU A 129 2.33 -20.77 7.49
N TYR A 130 2.16 -19.49 7.19
CA TYR A 130 1.78 -18.45 8.15
C TYR A 130 0.34 -18.01 8.00
N ILE A 131 -0.14 -17.82 6.77
CA ILE A 131 -1.50 -17.36 6.48
C ILE A 131 -2.12 -18.24 5.40
N GLU A 132 -3.36 -18.64 5.61
CA GLU A 132 -4.24 -19.15 4.56
C GLU A 132 -5.11 -18.02 4.02
N PHE A 133 -5.05 -17.80 2.71
CA PHE A 133 -5.96 -16.90 2.01
C PHE A 133 -7.16 -17.68 1.45
N PRO A 134 -8.32 -17.01 1.27
CA PRO A 134 -9.42 -17.56 0.49
C PRO A 134 -8.98 -18.01 -0.91
N GLU A 135 -9.62 -19.06 -1.43
CA GLU A 135 -9.27 -19.69 -2.71
C GLU A 135 -9.15 -18.71 -3.89
N PHE A 136 -10.07 -17.73 -3.97
CA PHE A 136 -10.10 -16.74 -5.04
C PHE A 136 -8.81 -15.90 -5.14
N VAL A 137 -8.06 -15.73 -4.04
CA VAL A 137 -6.79 -14.99 -4.05
C VAL A 137 -5.75 -15.75 -4.84
N MET A 138 -5.64 -17.07 -4.59
CA MET A 138 -4.71 -17.94 -5.30
C MET A 138 -5.08 -18.07 -6.77
N GLU A 139 -6.38 -18.26 -7.07
CA GLU A 139 -6.89 -18.30 -8.45
C GLU A 139 -6.49 -17.04 -9.25
N LYS A 140 -6.52 -15.85 -8.62
CA LYS A 140 -6.16 -14.58 -9.27
C LYS A 140 -4.67 -14.43 -9.50
N ILE A 141 -3.83 -15.01 -8.65
CA ILE A 141 -2.40 -15.06 -8.89
C ILE A 141 -2.11 -16.00 -10.07
N GLU A 142 -2.71 -17.19 -10.06
CA GLU A 142 -2.50 -18.22 -11.09
C GLU A 142 -2.98 -17.78 -12.48
N ASN A 143 -4.12 -17.08 -12.55
CA ASN A 143 -4.64 -16.56 -13.81
C ASN A 143 -4.01 -15.21 -14.24
N GLY A 144 -3.09 -14.66 -13.44
CA GLY A 144 -2.36 -13.42 -13.74
C GLY A 144 -3.12 -12.12 -13.50
N SER A 145 -4.35 -12.16 -12.97
CA SER A 145 -5.11 -10.95 -12.60
C SER A 145 -4.48 -10.21 -11.40
N MET A 146 -3.79 -10.94 -10.52
CA MET A 146 -3.09 -10.38 -9.37
C MET A 146 -1.59 -10.65 -9.48
N GLY A 147 -0.80 -9.60 -9.72
CA GLY A 147 0.65 -9.67 -9.62
C GLY A 147 1.15 -9.72 -8.17
N TYR A 148 2.35 -10.25 -7.95
CA TYR A 148 2.94 -10.39 -6.62
C TYR A 148 3.13 -9.06 -5.87
N THR A 149 3.29 -7.93 -6.59
CA THR A 149 3.30 -6.60 -5.97
C THR A 149 2.00 -6.33 -5.23
N HIS A 150 0.85 -6.62 -5.85
CA HIS A 150 -0.45 -6.40 -5.22
C HIS A 150 -0.79 -7.46 -4.18
N PHE A 151 -0.37 -8.71 -4.41
CA PHE A 151 -0.47 -9.74 -3.40
C PHE A 151 0.30 -9.35 -2.12
N SER A 152 1.44 -8.68 -2.24
CA SER A 152 2.20 -8.22 -1.06
C SER A 152 1.44 -7.19 -0.23
N ASP A 153 0.52 -6.41 -0.82
CA ASP A 153 -0.38 -5.50 -0.09
C ASP A 153 -1.38 -6.30 0.77
N LEU A 154 -1.93 -7.42 0.25
CA LEU A 154 -2.79 -8.33 1.02
C LEU A 154 -1.99 -9.07 2.10
N LEU A 155 -0.82 -9.60 1.75
CA LEU A 155 0.03 -10.36 2.66
C LEU A 155 0.41 -9.55 3.89
N ARG A 156 0.80 -8.27 3.71
CA ARG A 156 1.18 -7.44 4.85
C ARG A 156 0.02 -7.16 5.79
N LEU A 157 -1.16 -6.84 5.24
CA LEU A 157 -2.35 -6.60 6.05
C LEU A 157 -2.77 -7.87 6.79
N ALA A 158 -2.78 -9.03 6.11
CA ALA A 158 -3.16 -10.31 6.71
C ALA A 158 -2.23 -10.73 7.86
N LEU A 159 -0.92 -10.56 7.70
CA LEU A 159 0.07 -10.87 8.75
C LEU A 159 -0.07 -9.92 9.93
N LEU A 160 -0.21 -8.62 9.67
CA LEU A 160 -0.33 -7.62 10.72
C LEU A 160 -1.65 -7.73 11.48
N ASP A 161 -2.76 -8.00 10.80
CA ASP A 161 -4.04 -8.26 11.44
C ASP A 161 -3.98 -9.51 12.33
N SER A 162 -3.42 -10.60 11.80
CA SER A 162 -3.37 -11.91 12.48
C SER A 162 -2.38 -11.98 13.64
N TYR A 163 -1.22 -11.34 13.50
CA TYR A 163 -0.06 -11.52 14.38
C TYR A 163 0.48 -10.21 14.97
N GLY A 164 0.11 -9.06 14.42
CA GLY A 164 0.78 -7.79 14.70
C GLY A 164 2.24 -7.79 14.24
N GLY A 165 3.01 -6.90 14.84
CA GLY A 165 4.42 -6.69 14.52
C GLY A 165 4.62 -5.54 13.53
N VAL A 166 5.63 -5.68 12.68
CA VAL A 166 6.05 -4.64 11.75
C VAL A 166 6.23 -5.25 10.37
N TRP A 167 5.54 -4.69 9.38
CA TRP A 167 5.88 -4.94 7.99
C TRP A 167 7.01 -4.00 7.57
N LEU A 168 8.05 -4.56 6.96
CA LEU A 168 9.19 -3.82 6.44
C LEU A 168 9.53 -4.36 5.05
N ASP A 169 9.27 -3.55 4.01
CA ASP A 169 9.63 -3.90 2.64
C ASP A 169 11.12 -4.29 2.54
N ALA A 170 11.43 -5.27 1.69
CA ALA A 170 12.78 -5.82 1.54
C ALA A 170 13.84 -4.78 1.11
N SER A 171 13.39 -3.66 0.52
CA SER A 171 14.23 -2.55 0.06
C SER A 171 14.27 -1.35 1.02
N ILE A 172 13.81 -1.50 2.27
CA ILE A 172 13.92 -0.43 3.28
C ILE A 172 15.23 -0.56 4.04
N LEU A 173 16.05 0.48 3.97
CA LEU A 173 17.29 0.57 4.72
C LEU A 173 17.01 1.08 6.13
N MET A 174 17.25 0.24 7.13
CA MET A 174 17.27 0.68 8.53
C MET A 174 18.58 1.41 8.85
N THR A 175 18.49 2.56 9.53
CA THR A 175 19.64 3.37 9.95
C THR A 175 19.83 3.44 11.47
N GLY A 176 18.85 2.95 12.25
CA GLY A 176 18.84 2.92 13.71
C GLY A 176 17.93 1.83 14.25
N LEU A 177 17.89 1.65 15.58
CA LEU A 177 17.12 0.58 16.21
C LEU A 177 15.62 0.80 16.05
N LEU A 178 14.88 -0.25 15.69
CA LEU A 178 13.43 -0.15 15.51
C LEU A 178 12.69 0.34 16.76
N SER A 179 13.19 -0.02 17.94
CA SER A 179 12.63 0.40 19.24
C SER A 179 12.69 1.91 19.46
N GLU A 180 13.67 2.59 18.89
CA GLU A 180 13.79 4.05 18.98
C GLU A 180 12.65 4.71 18.18
N TYR A 181 12.34 4.16 17.00
CA TYR A 181 11.23 4.64 16.18
C TYR A 181 9.88 4.42 16.86
N SER A 182 9.61 3.21 17.39
CA SER A 182 8.31 2.90 18.00
C SER A 182 7.95 3.80 19.19
N VAL A 183 8.97 4.21 19.97
CA VAL A 183 8.79 5.13 21.10
C VAL A 183 8.60 6.57 20.62
N SER A 184 9.29 6.97 19.55
CA SER A 184 9.18 8.33 19.01
C SER A 184 7.93 8.61 18.18
N THR A 185 7.27 7.59 17.61
CA THR A 185 6.14 7.76 16.66
C THR A 185 4.76 7.53 17.28
N GLY A 186 4.66 7.43 18.61
CA GLY A 186 3.37 7.40 19.30
C GLY A 186 2.49 6.17 19.00
N ILE A 187 3.11 5.05 18.57
CA ILE A 187 2.41 3.79 18.22
C ILE A 187 1.45 3.35 19.33
N GLU A 188 1.79 3.65 20.59
CA GLU A 188 1.03 3.27 21.79
C GLU A 188 -0.41 3.79 21.83
N ASN A 189 -0.76 4.86 21.08
CA ASN A 189 -2.11 5.45 21.19
C ASN A 189 -3.17 4.79 20.31
N LYS A 190 -2.80 4.26 19.14
CA LYS A 190 -3.75 3.69 18.15
C LYS A 190 -3.49 2.23 17.83
N GLY A 191 -2.42 1.64 18.36
CA GLY A 191 -2.05 0.26 18.09
C GLY A 191 -1.68 0.01 16.63
N TYR A 192 -1.48 1.04 15.80
CA TYR A 192 -0.87 0.93 14.47
C TYR A 192 -0.19 2.25 14.10
N PHE A 193 0.71 2.19 13.11
CA PHE A 193 1.37 3.36 12.55
C PHE A 193 1.78 3.17 11.09
N MET A 194 1.63 4.22 10.30
CA MET A 194 2.19 4.39 8.95
C MET A 194 2.68 5.82 8.78
N PHE A 195 3.74 6.03 8.01
CA PHE A 195 4.17 7.38 7.67
C PHE A 195 3.14 8.06 6.77
N GLN A 196 2.86 9.33 7.03
CA GLN A 196 1.81 10.11 6.37
C GLN A 196 2.34 11.45 5.89
N ARG A 197 1.88 11.91 4.73
CA ARG A 197 2.23 13.21 4.15
C ARG A 197 1.95 14.34 5.13
N SER A 198 2.99 15.04 5.59
CA SER A 198 2.85 16.24 6.43
C SER A 198 2.59 17.48 5.58
N ASP A 199 1.72 18.38 6.04
CA ASP A 199 1.56 19.69 5.40
C ASP A 199 2.68 20.67 5.79
N SER A 200 3.47 20.37 6.82
CA SER A 200 4.62 21.15 7.28
C SER A 200 5.94 20.78 6.59
N THR A 201 5.95 19.83 5.66
CA THR A 201 7.18 19.42 4.95
C THR A 201 7.88 20.61 4.29
N GLU A 202 9.18 20.71 4.53
CA GLU A 202 10.06 21.66 3.86
C GLU A 202 10.43 21.19 2.43
N ASN A 203 10.80 22.12 1.54
CA ASN A 203 11.27 21.79 0.19
C ASN A 203 10.28 20.94 -0.65
N LYS A 204 8.97 21.21 -0.55
CA LYS A 204 7.91 20.50 -1.29
C LYS A 204 8.18 20.35 -2.79
N GLU A 205 8.69 21.41 -3.43
CA GLU A 205 9.03 21.39 -4.86
C GLU A 205 10.09 20.34 -5.23
N PHE A 206 11.03 20.05 -4.33
CA PHE A 206 12.05 19.04 -4.56
C PHE A 206 11.44 17.63 -4.59
N TRP A 207 10.59 17.33 -3.60
CA TRP A 207 9.87 16.06 -3.53
C TRP A 207 8.93 15.86 -4.73
N GLU A 208 8.19 16.90 -5.11
CA GLU A 208 7.33 16.87 -6.31
C GLU A 208 8.13 16.65 -7.60
N LYS A 209 9.38 17.14 -7.68
CA LYS A 209 10.27 16.85 -8.81
C LYS A 209 10.80 15.42 -8.79
N LEU A 210 11.04 14.85 -7.60
CA LEU A 210 11.53 13.48 -7.43
C LEU A 210 10.50 12.45 -7.92
N ASN A 211 9.25 12.57 -7.48
CA ASN A 211 8.15 11.74 -7.97
C ASN A 211 6.81 12.44 -7.75
N SER A 212 6.32 13.18 -8.76
CA SER A 212 5.06 13.92 -8.70
C SER A 212 3.80 13.05 -8.59
N ASP A 213 3.90 11.75 -8.86
CA ASP A 213 2.76 10.84 -8.76
C ASP A 213 2.54 10.38 -7.31
N TYR A 214 3.58 10.46 -6.47
CA TYR A 214 3.55 10.12 -5.04
C TYR A 214 3.63 11.38 -4.15
N PHE A 215 4.64 12.23 -4.37
CA PHE A 215 4.87 13.46 -3.63
C PHE A 215 4.07 14.59 -4.27
N SER A 216 2.98 14.99 -3.64
CA SER A 216 2.19 16.17 -4.03
C SER A 216 1.41 16.73 -2.84
N TRP A 217 1.43 18.05 -2.71
CA TRP A 217 0.64 18.80 -1.72
C TRP A 217 -0.61 19.45 -2.31
N ASP A 218 -0.95 19.13 -3.55
CA ASP A 218 -2.26 19.48 -4.10
C ASP A 218 -3.35 18.79 -3.26
N LYS A 219 -4.40 19.53 -2.90
CA LYS A 219 -5.52 19.01 -2.09
C LYS A 219 -6.26 17.85 -2.77
N ARG A 220 -6.13 17.72 -4.09
CA ARG A 220 -6.69 16.63 -4.88
C ARG A 220 -5.88 15.34 -4.77
N ASN A 221 -4.63 15.40 -4.32
CA ASN A 221 -3.78 14.23 -4.17
C ASN A 221 -4.28 13.34 -3.02
N LYS A 222 -4.57 12.08 -3.36
CA LYS A 222 -5.05 11.03 -2.45
C LYS A 222 -3.93 10.11 -1.97
N VAL A 223 -2.73 10.23 -2.54
CA VAL A 223 -1.57 9.43 -2.17
C VAL A 223 -0.82 10.16 -1.05
N ARG A 224 -1.16 9.81 0.21
CA ARG A 224 -0.68 10.52 1.40
C ARG A 224 -0.15 9.62 2.50
N VAL A 225 0.11 8.35 2.21
CA VAL A 225 0.60 7.36 3.18
C VAL A 225 1.64 6.45 2.54
N LEU A 226 2.67 6.08 3.30
CA LEU A 226 3.63 5.04 2.94
C LEU A 226 3.20 3.71 3.55
N ASN A 227 3.02 2.69 2.71
CA ASN A 227 2.64 1.34 3.15
C ASN A 227 3.79 0.31 3.10
N SER A 228 5.01 0.77 2.78
CA SER A 228 6.24 -0.04 2.83
C SER A 228 6.77 -0.28 4.25
N VAL A 229 6.30 0.51 5.23
CA VAL A 229 6.60 0.35 6.65
C VAL A 229 5.29 0.52 7.42
N ILE A 230 4.84 -0.54 8.08
CA ILE A 230 3.59 -0.53 8.84
C ILE A 230 3.82 -1.22 10.18
N PHE A 231 3.45 -0.56 11.26
CA PHE A 231 3.43 -1.17 12.59
C PHE A 231 1.98 -1.45 12.95
N SER A 232 1.73 -2.59 13.58
CA SER A 232 0.40 -2.93 14.07
C SER A 232 0.46 -3.84 15.28
N GLU A 233 -0.45 -3.62 16.21
CA GLU A 233 -0.89 -4.64 17.14
C GLU A 233 -1.79 -5.64 16.41
N LYS A 234 -1.88 -6.84 16.96
CA LYS A 234 -2.80 -7.86 16.46
C LYS A 234 -4.25 -7.35 16.57
N ASN A 235 -5.08 -7.66 15.56
CA ASN A 235 -6.49 -7.28 15.48
C ASN A 235 -6.74 -5.76 15.54
N ASN A 236 -5.81 -4.95 15.03
CA ASN A 236 -6.00 -3.51 14.97
C ASN A 236 -7.14 -3.16 14.01
N LYS A 237 -8.10 -2.33 14.46
CA LYS A 237 -9.30 -1.99 13.67
C LYS A 237 -8.98 -1.41 12.28
N MET A 238 -8.02 -0.49 12.18
CA MET A 238 -7.67 0.11 10.89
C MET A 238 -7.08 -0.93 9.94
N ILE A 239 -6.15 -1.75 10.43
CA ILE A 239 -5.52 -2.80 9.62
C ILE A 239 -6.53 -3.87 9.22
N HIS A 240 -7.45 -4.24 10.13
CA HIS A 240 -8.54 -5.16 9.85
C HIS A 240 -9.47 -4.64 8.76
N SER A 241 -9.97 -3.40 8.86
CA SER A 241 -10.84 -2.82 7.83
C SER A 241 -10.13 -2.66 6.49
N LEU A 242 -8.85 -2.28 6.47
CA LEU A 242 -8.06 -2.26 5.24
C LEU A 242 -7.96 -3.66 4.60
N LEU A 243 -7.75 -4.70 5.41
CA LEU A 243 -7.69 -6.09 4.93
C LEU A 243 -9.01 -6.52 4.31
N GLU A 244 -10.11 -6.35 5.03
CA GLU A 244 -11.45 -6.74 4.55
C GLU A 244 -11.81 -5.98 3.27
N LEU A 245 -11.61 -4.67 3.21
CA LEU A 245 -11.91 -3.86 2.02
C LEU A 245 -11.05 -4.27 0.81
N MET A 246 -9.77 -4.57 1.01
CA MET A 246 -8.89 -5.07 -0.06
C MET A 246 -9.31 -6.47 -0.53
N LEU A 247 -9.74 -7.36 0.38
CA LEU A 247 -10.28 -8.67 0.03
C LEU A 247 -11.61 -8.56 -0.72
N THR A 248 -12.50 -7.66 -0.29
CA THR A 248 -13.77 -7.37 -0.97
C THR A 248 -13.53 -6.87 -2.38
N PHE A 249 -12.57 -5.96 -2.58
CA PHE A 249 -12.16 -5.52 -3.92
C PHE A 249 -11.69 -6.72 -4.76
N TRP A 250 -10.69 -7.46 -4.26
CA TRP A 250 -10.11 -8.53 -5.04
C TRP A 250 -11.08 -9.65 -5.35
N LYS A 251 -12.05 -9.94 -4.48
CA LYS A 251 -13.10 -10.92 -4.77
C LYS A 251 -13.94 -10.54 -6.00
N ASN A 252 -14.23 -9.25 -6.15
CA ASN A 252 -15.16 -8.75 -7.17
C ASN A 252 -14.49 -8.23 -8.45
N GLU A 253 -13.21 -7.86 -8.37
CA GLU A 253 -12.47 -7.20 -9.45
C GLU A 253 -11.22 -8.00 -9.85
N SER A 254 -10.73 -7.74 -11.06
CA SER A 254 -9.57 -8.44 -11.64
C SER A 254 -8.43 -7.51 -12.06
N GLU A 255 -8.61 -6.20 -11.99
CA GLU A 255 -7.61 -5.21 -12.41
C GLU A 255 -7.61 -4.04 -11.43
N ILE A 256 -6.43 -3.63 -10.99
CA ILE A 256 -6.28 -2.44 -10.17
C ILE A 256 -6.37 -1.18 -11.05
N PRO A 257 -7.26 -0.23 -10.71
CA PRO A 257 -7.48 0.96 -11.53
C PRO A 257 -6.35 2.00 -11.41
N HIS A 258 -5.52 1.93 -10.37
CA HIS A 258 -4.46 2.91 -10.12
C HIS A 258 -3.31 2.32 -9.30
N TYR A 259 -2.06 2.65 -9.62
CA TYR A 259 -0.88 2.07 -8.94
C TYR A 259 -0.90 2.27 -7.41
N PHE A 260 -1.28 3.45 -6.94
CA PHE A 260 -1.40 3.78 -5.51
C PHE A 260 -2.77 3.42 -4.90
N PHE A 261 -3.33 2.28 -5.30
CA PHE A 261 -4.68 1.85 -4.93
C PHE A 261 -4.90 1.77 -3.41
N PHE A 262 -3.95 1.17 -2.71
CA PHE A 262 -3.94 1.06 -1.24
C PHE A 262 -3.91 2.43 -0.56
N GLN A 263 -3.08 3.34 -1.07
CA GLN A 263 -2.91 4.66 -0.46
C GLN A 263 -4.19 5.49 -0.59
N ILE A 264 -4.86 5.40 -1.74
CA ILE A 264 -6.17 6.03 -1.95
C ILE A 264 -7.20 5.44 -0.99
N LEU A 265 -7.24 4.10 -0.84
CA LEU A 265 -8.12 3.43 0.13
C LEU A 265 -7.92 3.99 1.54
N TYR A 266 -6.68 3.99 2.03
CA TYR A 266 -6.37 4.49 3.36
C TYR A 266 -6.78 5.96 3.52
N ASN A 267 -6.52 6.80 2.51
CA ASN A 267 -6.87 8.22 2.56
C ASN A 267 -8.38 8.45 2.71
N GLU A 268 -9.21 7.70 1.99
CA GLU A 268 -10.67 7.81 2.13
C GLU A 268 -11.15 7.24 3.47
N LEU A 269 -10.64 6.05 3.85
CA LEU A 269 -11.02 5.38 5.09
C LEU A 269 -10.71 6.24 6.33
N VAL A 270 -9.47 6.68 6.48
CA VAL A 270 -9.02 7.49 7.62
C VAL A 270 -9.52 8.93 7.59
N GLY A 271 -9.86 9.44 6.40
CA GLY A 271 -10.28 10.84 6.21
C GLY A 271 -11.77 11.07 6.44
N LYS A 272 -12.60 10.04 6.27
CA LYS A 272 -14.07 10.17 6.27
C LYS A 272 -14.77 9.22 7.25
N TYR A 273 -14.28 7.99 7.39
CA TYR A 273 -15.03 6.92 8.07
C TYR A 273 -14.42 6.49 9.40
N MET A 274 -13.10 6.55 9.53
CA MET A 274 -12.34 6.14 10.74
C MET A 274 -11.41 7.26 11.21
N THR A 275 -11.93 8.50 11.26
CA THR A 275 -11.12 9.71 11.55
C THR A 275 -10.51 9.67 12.95
N GLU A 276 -11.25 9.12 13.91
CA GLU A 276 -10.83 8.91 15.29
C GLU A 276 -9.74 7.86 15.43
N GLU A 277 -9.58 6.96 14.47
CA GLU A 277 -8.52 5.94 14.49
C GLU A 277 -7.22 6.45 13.85
N LYS A 278 -7.22 7.63 13.23
CA LYS A 278 -6.03 8.20 12.57
C LYS A 278 -4.82 8.27 13.51
N CYS A 279 -3.73 7.58 13.13
CA CYS A 279 -2.46 7.66 13.83
C CYS A 279 -1.74 9.01 13.61
N GLU A 280 -0.75 9.29 14.47
CA GLU A 280 0.06 10.51 14.42
C GLU A 280 0.70 10.71 13.04
N VAL A 281 0.73 11.97 12.58
CA VAL A 281 1.32 12.32 11.29
C VAL A 281 2.83 12.49 11.46
N VAL A 282 3.56 11.47 11.04
CA VAL A 282 5.01 11.53 10.87
C VAL A 282 5.30 11.46 9.38
N ASP A 283 6.11 12.40 8.87
CA ASP A 283 6.19 12.68 7.45
C ASP A 283 6.67 11.49 6.61
N ASP A 284 5.95 11.18 5.54
CA ASP A 284 6.27 10.10 4.60
C ASP A 284 7.49 10.39 3.72
N THR A 285 8.07 11.60 3.81
CA THR A 285 9.36 11.92 3.18
C THR A 285 10.56 11.31 3.91
N LEU A 286 10.45 11.06 5.22
CA LEU A 286 11.59 10.61 6.04
C LEU A 286 12.21 9.29 5.54
N PRO A 287 11.44 8.26 5.17
CA PRO A 287 12.01 7.02 4.63
C PRO A 287 12.69 7.17 3.26
N HIS A 288 12.48 8.30 2.57
CA HIS A 288 13.03 8.55 1.24
C HIS A 288 14.27 9.45 1.23
N ILE A 289 14.69 10.01 2.36
CA ILE A 289 15.80 10.98 2.46
C ILE A 289 17.10 10.47 1.82
N LEU A 290 17.42 9.18 1.95
CA LEU A 290 18.65 8.63 1.39
C LEU A 290 18.59 8.37 -0.12
N PHE A 291 17.39 8.38 -0.70
CA PHE A 291 17.17 8.22 -2.14
C PHE A 291 17.04 9.54 -2.89
N SER A 292 16.92 10.64 -2.15
CA SER A 292 16.63 11.98 -2.65
C SER A 292 17.88 12.85 -2.67
#